data_AF-A0A2N2CRH1-F1
#
_entry.id   AF-A0A2N2CRH1-F1
#
_cell.length_a   1.000
_cell.length_b   1.000
_cell.length_c   1.000
_cell.angle_alpha   90.00
_cell.angle_beta   90.00
_cell.angle_gamma   90.00
#
_symmetry.space_group_name_H-M   'P 1'
#
loop_
_entity.id
_entity.type
_entity.pdbx_description
1 polymer ?
#
loop_
_entity_poly.entity_id
_entity_poly.type
_entity_poly.pdbx_seq_one_letter_code
_entity_poly.pdbx_strand_id
1 'polypeptide(L)'
;MNQRKNNPSTEGLLKISELAAAANESVSTVKYYVKEGLVETACKTGKNMAYYAPESVERVKLIRTLQSVKFYPLAVIKHMLRNKAAGDSELELLDTINKADQSDYYERLPLTEAVKEAKLKPREADAIINSGLIVPVMSGHNRMCTHGDCRLMKLAKKRMLAGIPLEQTIKTFSMYETHLRDTTKKDIECLVRESILTKALSTEDIMNIINVSDETLDSFIGMKRYAMNASLGAEYIAKTEKLLPRLDAFGKGITEILKALSYSGIAERLGKALSGQEEPDKTLSIYSEILRIGGTGLSNTLSVLVRAGSYLKEPAPRTDSAEINMVHDALRLGFMTFAPEELGCEPLKARTEFAQNTLDKTFSESVLQLIQKLQD
;
A
#
# COMPACT_ATOMS: atom_id res chain seq x y z
N MET A 1 23.59 3.65 -75.06
CA MET A 1 22.81 2.84 -74.10
C MET A 1 23.62 2.69 -72.82
N ASN A 2 23.22 3.35 -71.74
CA ASN A 2 23.47 2.86 -70.38
C ASN A 2 22.48 3.52 -69.43
N GLN A 3 21.66 2.66 -68.82
CA GLN A 3 20.48 2.99 -68.05
C GLN A 3 20.89 3.67 -66.73
N ARG A 4 20.34 4.86 -66.48
CA ARG A 4 20.34 5.50 -65.15
C ARG A 4 19.50 4.63 -64.21
N LYS A 5 20.12 4.08 -63.16
CA LYS A 5 19.39 3.46 -62.05
C LYS A 5 18.60 4.57 -61.33
N ASN A 6 17.28 4.44 -61.32
CA ASN A 6 16.38 5.25 -60.50
C ASN A 6 16.76 5.11 -59.02
N ASN A 7 17.27 6.18 -58.41
CA ASN A 7 17.26 6.33 -56.96
C ASN A 7 15.82 6.62 -56.55
N PRO A 8 15.20 5.89 -55.59
CA PRO A 8 13.92 6.29 -55.04
C PRO A 8 14.11 7.65 -54.37
N SER A 9 13.34 8.65 -54.80
CA SER A 9 13.41 10.03 -54.30
C SER A 9 13.22 10.05 -52.78
N THR A 10 14.29 10.34 -52.03
CA THR A 10 14.28 10.48 -50.57
C THR A 10 13.93 11.89 -50.10
N GLU A 11 13.52 12.77 -51.03
CA GLU A 11 13.10 14.14 -50.70
C GLU A 11 11.83 14.11 -49.85
N GLY A 12 11.92 14.66 -48.63
CA GLY A 12 10.79 14.76 -47.70
C GLY A 12 10.62 13.60 -46.71
N LEU A 13 11.43 12.54 -46.79
CA LEU A 13 11.35 11.42 -45.83
C LEU A 13 12.24 11.66 -44.60
N LEU A 14 11.74 11.25 -43.43
CA LEU A 14 12.42 11.43 -42.14
C LEU A 14 13.25 10.21 -41.77
N LYS A 15 14.44 10.43 -41.21
CA LYS A 15 15.19 9.40 -40.50
C LYS A 15 14.54 9.12 -39.14
N ILE A 16 14.84 7.96 -38.55
CA ILE A 16 14.26 7.57 -37.25
C ILE A 16 14.50 8.59 -36.12
N SER A 17 15.66 9.26 -36.11
CA SER A 17 16.00 10.30 -35.14
C SER A 17 15.19 11.58 -35.36
N GLU A 18 14.94 11.93 -36.62
CA GLU A 18 14.15 13.11 -37.01
C GLU A 18 12.66 12.87 -36.72
N LEU A 19 12.16 11.67 -37.01
CA LEU A 19 10.81 11.24 -36.64
C LEU A 19 10.59 11.28 -35.12
N ALA A 20 11.54 10.76 -34.33
CA ALA A 20 11.47 10.78 -32.88
C ALA A 20 11.44 12.21 -32.31
N ALA A 21 12.33 13.07 -32.83
CA ALA A 21 12.36 14.48 -32.43
C ALA A 21 11.06 15.22 -32.78
N ALA A 22 10.53 15.03 -34.00
CA ALA A 22 9.29 15.65 -34.45
C ALA A 22 8.05 15.17 -33.69
N ALA A 23 8.07 13.92 -33.19
CA ALA A 23 7.03 13.35 -32.35
C ALA A 23 7.21 13.62 -30.85
N ASN A 24 8.31 14.28 -30.44
CA ASN A 24 8.70 14.49 -29.04
C ASN A 24 8.80 13.17 -28.24
N GLU A 25 9.36 12.14 -28.88
CA GLU A 25 9.50 10.78 -28.33
C GLU A 25 10.95 10.28 -28.36
N SER A 26 11.24 9.23 -27.60
CA SER A 26 12.57 8.63 -27.62
C SER A 26 12.79 7.77 -28.87
N VAL A 27 14.01 7.75 -29.42
CA VAL A 27 14.37 6.88 -30.54
C VAL A 27 14.12 5.40 -30.23
N SER A 28 14.30 4.99 -28.97
CA SER A 28 14.00 3.64 -28.50
C SER A 28 12.51 3.31 -28.57
N THR A 29 11.64 4.25 -28.19
CA THR A 29 10.18 4.12 -28.28
C THR A 29 9.76 3.96 -29.75
N VAL A 30 10.27 4.80 -30.65
CA VAL A 30 9.93 4.73 -32.07
C VAL A 30 10.43 3.42 -32.70
N LYS A 31 11.65 2.97 -32.36
CA LYS A 31 12.17 1.66 -32.78
C LYS A 31 11.28 0.51 -32.31
N TYR A 32 10.76 0.61 -31.08
CA TYR A 32 9.85 -0.38 -30.54
C TYR A 32 8.54 -0.42 -31.35
N TYR A 33 7.93 0.72 -31.67
CA TYR A 33 6.73 0.76 -32.52
C TYR A 33 6.95 0.20 -33.93
N VAL A 34 8.12 0.47 -34.52
CA VAL A 34 8.49 -0.10 -35.83
C VAL A 34 8.66 -1.61 -35.75
N LYS A 35 9.29 -2.12 -34.68
CA LYS A 35 9.44 -3.56 -34.44
C LYS A 35 8.08 -4.24 -34.25
N GLU A 36 7.17 -3.59 -33.54
CA GLU A 36 5.80 -4.05 -33.33
C GLU A 36 4.89 -3.87 -34.56
N GLY A 37 5.39 -3.26 -35.65
CA GLY A 37 4.66 -3.07 -36.91
C GLY A 37 3.57 -2.00 -36.86
N LEU A 38 3.65 -1.06 -35.92
CA LEU A 38 2.70 0.04 -35.75
C LEU A 38 3.01 1.26 -36.61
N VAL A 39 4.30 1.43 -36.94
CA VAL A 39 4.81 2.49 -37.80
C VAL A 39 5.48 1.83 -39.00
N GLU A 40 4.98 2.14 -40.20
CA GLU A 40 5.45 1.55 -41.44
C GLU A 40 6.73 2.26 -41.93
N THR A 41 7.65 1.49 -42.49
CA THR A 41 8.87 2.04 -43.11
C THR A 41 8.61 2.33 -44.58
N ALA A 42 8.76 3.59 -45.00
CA ALA A 42 8.53 4.00 -46.38
C ALA A 42 9.62 3.45 -47.33
N CYS A 43 10.89 3.56 -46.93
CA CYS A 43 12.02 3.05 -47.71
C CYS A 43 13.09 2.45 -46.78
N LYS A 44 13.55 1.23 -47.07
CA LYS A 44 14.75 0.65 -46.44
C LYS A 44 15.92 0.76 -47.42
N THR A 45 16.92 1.56 -47.08
CA THR A 45 18.10 1.83 -47.92
C THR A 45 19.35 1.07 -47.47
N GLY A 46 19.27 0.29 -46.37
CA GLY A 46 20.34 -0.61 -45.91
C GLY A 46 19.97 -1.35 -44.62
N LYS A 47 20.89 -2.18 -44.11
CA LYS A 47 20.69 -3.03 -42.90
C LYS A 47 20.32 -2.23 -41.65
N ASN A 48 20.81 -1.00 -41.53
CA ASN A 48 20.59 -0.09 -40.40
C ASN A 48 19.92 1.25 -40.79
N MET A 49 19.40 1.38 -42.02
CA MET A 49 18.86 2.65 -42.50
C MET A 49 17.46 2.49 -43.11
N ALA A 50 16.50 3.15 -42.48
CA ALA A 50 15.11 3.22 -42.89
C ALA A 50 14.63 4.67 -42.83
N TYR A 51 13.81 5.02 -43.81
CA TYR A 51 13.15 6.31 -43.98
C TYR A 51 11.66 6.16 -43.72
N TYR A 52 11.06 7.19 -43.12
CA TYR A 52 9.65 7.24 -42.71
C TYR A 52 8.96 8.41 -43.40
N ALA A 53 7.70 8.21 -43.78
CA ALA A 53 6.88 9.26 -44.35
C ALA A 53 6.52 10.30 -43.26
N PRO A 54 6.40 11.60 -43.57
CA PRO A 54 6.04 12.63 -42.60
C PRO A 54 4.77 12.35 -41.78
N GLU A 55 3.78 11.67 -42.38
CA GLU A 55 2.53 11.23 -41.76
C GLU A 55 2.77 10.25 -40.60
N SER A 56 3.93 9.59 -40.57
CA SER A 56 4.36 8.73 -39.45
C SER A 56 4.50 9.53 -38.15
N VAL A 57 4.75 10.84 -38.20
CA VAL A 57 4.81 11.71 -37.02
C VAL A 57 3.45 11.74 -36.33
N GLU A 58 2.37 11.96 -37.08
CA GLU A 58 1.00 11.98 -36.55
C GLU A 58 0.61 10.61 -36.02
N ARG A 59 1.04 9.53 -36.68
CA ARG A 59 0.80 8.16 -36.22
C ARG A 59 1.50 7.86 -34.89
N VAL A 60 2.75 8.28 -34.72
CA VAL A 60 3.49 8.12 -33.45
C VAL A 60 2.81 8.93 -32.34
N LYS A 61 2.38 10.16 -32.62
CA LYS A 61 1.62 10.99 -31.69
C LYS A 61 0.29 10.34 -31.30
N LEU A 62 -0.44 9.77 -32.27
CA LEU A 62 -1.71 9.06 -32.02
C LEU A 62 -1.51 7.81 -31.16
N ILE A 63 -0.51 6.97 -31.46
CA ILE A 63 -0.17 5.79 -30.63
C ILE A 63 0.14 6.25 -29.21
N ARG A 64 0.90 7.34 -29.08
CA ARG A 64 1.22 7.90 -27.77
C ARG A 64 -0.05 8.34 -27.04
N THR A 65 -0.93 9.11 -27.67
CA THR A 65 -2.22 9.51 -27.10
C THR A 65 -3.08 8.31 -26.70
N LEU A 66 -3.15 7.26 -27.51
CA LEU A 66 -3.93 6.07 -27.16
C LEU A 66 -3.33 5.31 -25.97
N GLN A 67 -2.00 5.23 -25.87
CA GLN A 67 -1.33 4.63 -24.70
C GLN A 67 -1.39 5.51 -23.45
N SER A 68 -1.26 6.82 -23.63
CA SER A 68 -0.98 7.79 -22.58
C SER A 68 -2.10 8.80 -22.39
N VAL A 69 -3.28 8.58 -22.93
CA VAL A 69 -4.51 9.32 -22.61
C VAL A 69 -5.65 8.33 -22.40
N LYS A 70 -5.64 7.22 -23.14
CA LYS A 70 -6.69 6.21 -23.10
C LYS A 70 -6.25 4.86 -22.49
N PHE A 71 -5.02 4.79 -21.98
CA PHE A 71 -4.42 3.61 -21.34
C PHE A 71 -4.50 2.31 -22.16
N TYR A 72 -4.64 2.39 -23.49
CA TYR A 72 -4.81 1.17 -24.28
C TYR A 72 -3.52 0.36 -24.34
N PRO A 73 -3.59 -0.96 -24.07
CA PRO A 73 -2.49 -1.88 -24.30
C PRO A 73 -2.03 -1.80 -25.75
N LEU A 74 -0.72 -1.94 -25.99
CA LEU A 74 -0.18 -1.78 -27.34
C LEU A 74 -0.76 -2.79 -28.34
N ALA A 75 -1.13 -3.98 -27.87
CA ALA A 75 -1.82 -4.99 -28.66
C ALA A 75 -3.21 -4.51 -29.14
N VAL A 76 -3.94 -3.80 -28.28
CA VAL A 76 -5.24 -3.17 -28.61
C VAL A 76 -5.04 -2.08 -29.65
N ILE A 77 -4.06 -1.19 -29.43
CA ILE A 77 -3.74 -0.11 -30.37
C ILE A 77 -3.36 -0.69 -31.74
N LYS A 78 -2.58 -1.77 -31.77
CA LYS A 78 -2.22 -2.48 -32.98
C LYS A 78 -3.45 -3.04 -33.70
N HIS A 79 -4.38 -3.64 -32.97
CA HIS A 79 -5.63 -4.15 -33.52
C HIS A 79 -6.50 -3.01 -34.11
N MET A 80 -6.68 -1.93 -33.34
CA MET A 80 -7.43 -0.74 -33.78
C MET A 80 -6.82 -0.11 -35.03
N LEU A 81 -5.51 0.14 -35.04
CA LEU A 81 -4.81 0.77 -36.16
C LEU A 81 -4.77 -0.08 -37.44
N ARG A 82 -4.93 -1.40 -37.31
CA ARG A 82 -5.01 -2.34 -38.44
C ARG A 82 -6.39 -2.35 -39.08
N ASN A 83 -7.44 -2.11 -38.29
CA ASN A 83 -8.83 -2.06 -38.75
C ASN A 83 -9.25 -0.64 -39.22
N LYS A 84 -8.52 0.40 -38.81
CA LYS A 84 -8.75 1.81 -39.15
C LYS A 84 -8.55 2.19 -40.64
N ALA A 85 -8.20 1.24 -41.51
CA ALA A 85 -8.28 1.45 -42.96
C ALA A 85 -9.74 1.66 -43.46
N ALA A 86 -10.73 1.46 -42.58
CA ALA A 86 -12.14 1.71 -42.82
C ALA A 86 -12.74 2.68 -41.77
N GLY A 87 -12.83 3.98 -42.09
CA GLY A 87 -13.74 4.94 -41.46
C GLY A 87 -13.18 5.84 -40.35
N ASP A 88 -13.11 7.15 -40.63
CA ASP A 88 -12.58 8.21 -39.74
C ASP A 88 -13.61 8.81 -38.76
N SER A 89 -14.90 8.50 -38.87
CA SER A 89 -15.97 9.21 -38.13
C SER A 89 -16.36 8.63 -36.77
N GLU A 90 -15.91 7.42 -36.42
CA GLU A 90 -16.41 6.70 -35.24
C GLU A 90 -15.65 7.05 -33.94
N LEU A 91 -14.40 7.51 -34.06
CA LEU A 91 -13.54 7.86 -32.93
C LEU A 91 -13.92 9.18 -32.25
N GLU A 92 -14.47 10.16 -32.98
CA GLU A 92 -14.91 11.45 -32.42
C GLU A 92 -16.15 11.31 -31.53
N LEU A 93 -17.08 10.43 -31.89
CA LEU A 93 -18.29 10.15 -31.10
C LEU A 93 -17.96 9.44 -29.79
N LEU A 94 -17.02 8.50 -29.82
CA LEU A 94 -16.57 7.74 -28.64
C LEU A 94 -15.73 8.59 -27.67
N ASP A 95 -15.05 9.63 -28.16
CA ASP A 95 -14.31 10.59 -27.33
C ASP A 95 -15.22 11.48 -26.48
N THR A 96 -16.50 11.58 -26.84
CA THR A 96 -17.48 12.44 -26.14
C THR A 96 -18.07 11.77 -24.91
N ILE A 97 -18.17 10.44 -24.91
CA ILE A 97 -18.74 9.65 -23.80
C ILE A 97 -17.77 9.59 -22.60
N ASN A 98 -16.45 9.74 -22.84
CA ASN A 98 -15.41 9.49 -21.85
C ASN A 98 -14.84 10.77 -21.17
N LYS A 99 -15.48 11.93 -21.35
CA LYS A 99 -14.93 13.25 -20.99
C LYS A 99 -15.17 13.73 -19.55
N ALA A 100 -15.95 13.03 -18.72
CA ALA A 100 -16.36 13.60 -17.44
C ALA A 100 -15.43 13.29 -16.24
N ASP A 101 -14.70 12.17 -16.23
CA ASP A 101 -13.91 11.78 -15.04
C ASP A 101 -12.46 11.30 -15.32
N GLN A 102 -12.10 10.95 -16.57
CA GLN A 102 -10.77 10.37 -16.90
C GLN A 102 -9.73 11.36 -17.45
N SER A 103 -10.12 12.57 -17.88
CA SER A 103 -9.18 13.57 -18.46
C SER A 103 -8.17 14.13 -17.46
N ASP A 104 -8.46 14.05 -16.16
CA ASP A 104 -7.64 14.59 -15.07
C ASP A 104 -6.31 13.83 -14.86
N TYR A 105 -6.13 12.64 -15.43
CA TYR A 105 -4.92 11.85 -15.20
C TYR A 105 -3.69 12.34 -15.99
N TYR A 106 -3.88 13.14 -17.04
CA TYR A 106 -2.78 13.54 -17.93
C TYR A 106 -2.55 15.03 -18.02
N GLU A 107 -3.55 15.85 -17.68
CA GLU A 107 -3.31 17.27 -17.54
C GLU A 107 -2.34 17.49 -16.37
N ARG A 108 -1.22 18.12 -16.70
CA ARG A 108 -0.12 18.32 -15.78
C ARG A 108 -0.14 19.74 -15.29
N LEU A 109 -0.08 19.89 -13.97
CA LEU A 109 0.07 21.17 -13.30
C LEU A 109 1.43 21.27 -12.62
N PRO A 110 1.97 22.49 -12.45
CA PRO A 110 3.15 22.72 -11.65
C PRO A 110 2.97 22.13 -10.24
N LEU A 111 3.98 21.40 -9.76
CA LEU A 111 3.96 20.79 -8.44
C LEU A 111 3.72 21.83 -7.33
N THR A 112 4.27 23.04 -7.50
CA THR A 112 4.08 24.15 -6.57
C THR A 112 2.62 24.58 -6.46
N GLU A 113 1.88 24.54 -7.56
CA GLU A 113 0.46 24.85 -7.61
C GLU A 113 -0.36 23.75 -6.94
N ALA A 114 -0.08 22.48 -7.26
CA ALA A 114 -0.74 21.33 -6.62
C ALA A 114 -0.56 21.32 -5.09
N VAL A 115 0.66 21.59 -4.60
CA VAL A 115 0.97 21.66 -3.16
C VAL A 115 0.17 22.79 -2.49
N LYS A 116 0.07 23.95 -3.15
CA LYS A 116 -0.71 25.09 -2.66
C LYS A 116 -2.20 24.78 -2.63
N GLU A 117 -2.74 24.15 -3.69
CA GLU A 117 -4.14 23.75 -3.80
C GLU A 117 -4.51 22.71 -2.74
N ALA A 118 -3.62 21.75 -2.48
CA ALA A 118 -3.78 20.75 -1.43
C ALA A 118 -3.56 21.31 -0.01
N LYS A 119 -3.13 22.57 0.13
CA LYS A 119 -2.86 23.24 1.42
C LYS A 119 -1.85 22.48 2.28
N LEU A 120 -0.82 21.91 1.63
CA LEU A 120 0.28 21.21 2.31
C LEU A 120 1.41 22.18 2.65
N LYS A 121 2.05 21.96 3.79
CA LYS A 121 3.33 22.62 4.12
C LYS A 121 4.45 21.99 3.29
N PRO A 122 5.56 22.71 3.03
CA PRO A 122 6.67 22.18 2.24
C PRO A 122 7.18 20.83 2.74
N ARG A 123 7.39 20.69 4.06
CA ARG A 123 7.83 19.42 4.68
C ARG A 123 6.83 18.27 4.48
N GLU A 124 5.54 18.57 4.46
CA GLU A 124 4.49 17.56 4.26
C GLU A 124 4.50 17.08 2.81
N ALA A 125 4.62 18.00 1.85
CA ALA A 125 4.75 17.67 0.43
C ALA A 125 6.04 16.88 0.14
N ASP A 126 7.17 17.31 0.71
CA ASP A 126 8.46 16.63 0.55
C ASP A 126 8.39 15.20 1.08
N ALA A 127 7.75 14.97 2.24
CA ALA A 127 7.58 13.62 2.77
C ALA A 127 6.77 12.71 1.84
N ILE A 128 5.69 13.22 1.23
CA ILE A 128 4.88 12.46 0.26
C ILE A 128 5.70 12.15 -1.00
N ILE A 129 6.44 13.12 -1.54
CA ILE A 129 7.26 12.93 -2.74
C ILE A 129 8.40 11.93 -2.47
N ASN A 130 9.11 12.10 -1.35
CA ASN A 130 10.23 11.23 -0.98
C ASN A 130 9.79 9.78 -0.71
N SER A 131 8.52 9.56 -0.38
CA SER A 131 7.97 8.21 -0.24
C SER A 131 7.77 7.46 -1.56
N GLY A 132 7.85 8.15 -2.70
CA GLY A 132 7.61 7.59 -4.03
C GLY A 132 6.13 7.51 -4.43
N LEU A 133 5.20 7.94 -3.57
CA LEU A 133 3.76 7.99 -3.89
C LEU A 133 3.43 8.94 -5.04
N ILE A 134 4.18 10.03 -5.15
CA ILE A 134 4.10 10.98 -6.25
C ILE A 134 5.51 11.08 -6.83
N VAL A 135 5.63 10.85 -8.13
CA VAL A 135 6.89 10.97 -8.87
C VAL A 135 6.76 12.11 -9.87
N PRO A 136 7.17 13.34 -9.50
CA PRO A 136 7.07 14.48 -10.40
C PRO A 136 7.96 14.28 -11.64
N VAL A 137 7.45 14.70 -12.80
CA VAL A 137 8.20 14.69 -14.05
C VAL A 137 8.76 16.08 -14.32
N MET A 138 10.02 16.17 -14.75
CA MET A 138 10.62 17.44 -15.14
C MET A 138 10.08 17.87 -16.51
N SER A 139 9.55 19.10 -16.59
CA SER A 139 9.26 19.79 -17.85
C SER A 139 10.03 21.10 -17.88
N GLY A 140 11.15 21.11 -18.62
CA GLY A 140 12.13 22.19 -18.52
C GLY A 140 12.70 22.29 -17.11
N HIS A 141 12.48 23.43 -16.45
CA HIS A 141 12.96 23.69 -15.08
C HIS A 141 11.89 23.42 -14.00
N ASN A 142 10.65 23.12 -14.40
CA ASN A 142 9.55 22.94 -13.47
C ASN A 142 9.28 21.45 -13.23
N ARG A 143 9.01 21.11 -11.96
CA ARG A 143 8.45 19.82 -11.57
C ARG A 143 6.95 19.83 -11.85
N MET A 144 6.47 18.85 -12.59
CA MET A 144 5.07 18.70 -12.95
C MET A 144 4.49 17.44 -12.30
N CYS A 145 3.24 17.51 -11.90
CA CYS A 145 2.45 16.39 -11.40
C CYS A 145 1.11 16.33 -12.12
N THR A 146 0.36 15.26 -11.93
CA THR A 146 -0.99 15.07 -12.49
C THR A 146 -2.06 15.64 -11.55
N HIS A 147 -3.30 15.87 -12.03
CA HIS A 147 -4.39 16.19 -11.10
C HIS A 147 -4.71 15.02 -10.16
N GLY A 148 -4.44 13.78 -10.57
CA GLY A 148 -4.45 12.61 -9.68
C GLY A 148 -3.51 12.77 -8.48
N ASP A 149 -2.29 13.25 -8.71
CA ASP A 149 -1.33 13.54 -7.64
C ASP A 149 -1.84 14.65 -6.70
N CYS A 150 -2.44 15.72 -7.25
CA CYS A 150 -3.08 16.77 -6.45
C CYS A 150 -4.24 16.22 -5.60
N ARG A 151 -5.09 15.34 -6.16
CA ARG A 151 -6.15 14.64 -5.43
C ARG A 151 -5.56 13.76 -4.31
N LEU A 152 -4.47 13.04 -4.56
CA LEU A 152 -3.76 12.24 -3.54
C LEU A 152 -3.25 13.13 -2.39
N MET A 153 -2.65 14.28 -2.70
CA MET A 153 -2.23 15.25 -1.70
C MET A 153 -3.40 15.77 -0.86
N LYS A 154 -4.55 16.07 -1.48
CA LYS A 154 -5.78 16.47 -0.77
C LYS A 154 -6.31 15.37 0.15
N LEU A 155 -6.25 14.10 -0.28
CA LEU A 155 -6.61 12.96 0.57
C LEU A 155 -5.68 12.83 1.77
N ALA A 156 -4.36 12.98 1.57
CA ALA A 156 -3.39 13.00 2.65
C ALA A 156 -3.69 14.13 3.65
N LYS A 157 -3.98 15.34 3.15
CA LYS A 157 -4.37 16.48 3.99
C LYS A 157 -5.63 16.20 4.81
N LYS A 158 -6.66 15.62 4.19
CA LYS A 158 -7.91 15.25 4.87
C LYS A 158 -7.67 14.27 6.02
N ARG A 159 -6.78 13.29 5.84
CA ARG A 159 -6.39 12.35 6.90
C ARG A 159 -5.68 13.06 8.05
N MET A 160 -4.72 13.95 7.76
CA MET A 160 -4.03 14.73 8.78
C MET A 160 -4.97 15.62 9.59
N LEU A 161 -5.95 16.26 8.94
CA LEU A 161 -6.97 17.06 9.64
C LEU A 161 -7.86 16.22 10.57
N ALA A 162 -8.02 14.93 10.28
CA ALA A 162 -8.73 13.98 11.13
C ALA A 162 -7.85 13.39 12.26
N GLY A 163 -6.62 13.89 12.44
CA GLY A 163 -5.68 13.41 13.47
C GLY A 163 -4.87 12.18 13.08
N ILE A 164 -4.95 11.72 11.83
CA ILE A 164 -4.18 10.59 11.33
C ILE A 164 -2.76 11.05 10.98
N PRO A 165 -1.69 10.45 11.55
CA PRO A 165 -0.32 10.85 11.26
C PRO A 165 0.05 10.75 9.77
N LEU A 166 0.90 11.65 9.30
CA LEU A 166 1.35 11.68 7.90
C LEU A 166 2.12 10.40 7.56
N GLU A 167 2.98 9.93 8.46
CA GLU A 167 3.79 8.74 8.29
C GLU A 167 2.92 7.49 8.12
N GLN A 168 1.85 7.38 8.93
CA GLN A 168 0.89 6.27 8.83
C GLN A 168 0.05 6.37 7.56
N THR A 169 -0.28 7.58 7.11
CA THR A 169 -0.94 7.82 5.83
C THR A 169 -0.08 7.39 4.65
N ILE A 170 1.20 7.82 4.63
CA ILE A 170 2.17 7.42 3.61
C ILE A 170 2.31 5.90 3.58
N LYS A 171 2.55 5.28 4.74
CA LYS A 171 2.67 3.82 4.86
C LYS A 171 1.44 3.10 4.30
N THR A 172 0.24 3.57 4.64
CA THR A 172 -1.01 2.98 4.15
C THR A 172 -1.14 3.13 2.64
N PHE A 173 -0.94 4.32 2.10
CA PHE A 173 -1.06 4.57 0.66
C PHE A 173 -0.05 3.75 -0.13
N SER A 174 1.21 3.67 0.33
CA SER A 174 2.26 2.89 -0.34
C SER A 174 1.93 1.40 -0.35
N MET A 175 1.39 0.85 0.76
CA MET A 175 0.94 -0.54 0.81
C MET A 175 -0.14 -0.82 -0.24
N TYR A 176 -1.16 0.04 -0.34
CA TYR A 176 -2.21 -0.11 -1.35
C TYR A 176 -1.65 0.04 -2.77
N GLU A 177 -0.81 1.05 -3.02
CA GLU A 177 -0.24 1.32 -4.33
C GLU A 177 0.58 0.14 -4.85
N THR A 178 1.41 -0.47 -3.99
CA THR A 178 2.21 -1.65 -4.37
C THR A 178 1.31 -2.83 -4.76
N HIS A 179 0.30 -3.16 -3.96
CA HIS A 179 -0.57 -4.32 -4.22
C HIS A 179 -1.51 -4.08 -5.40
N LEU A 180 -2.03 -2.84 -5.54
CA LEU A 180 -2.86 -2.47 -6.68
C LEU A 180 -2.06 -2.52 -7.98
N ARG A 181 -0.83 -1.99 -8.00
CA ARG A 181 0.04 -2.02 -9.19
C ARG A 181 0.24 -3.45 -9.70
N ASP A 182 0.57 -4.38 -8.80
CA ASP A 182 0.78 -5.78 -9.17
C ASP A 182 -0.50 -6.48 -9.62
N THR A 183 -1.63 -6.16 -8.98
CA THR A 183 -2.94 -6.75 -9.31
C THR A 183 -3.45 -6.22 -10.65
N THR A 184 -3.50 -4.90 -10.84
CA THR A 184 -3.92 -4.24 -12.08
C THR A 184 -3.09 -4.69 -13.28
N LYS A 185 -1.78 -4.90 -13.10
CA LYS A 185 -0.95 -5.46 -14.19
C LYS A 185 -1.46 -6.83 -14.65
N LYS A 186 -1.74 -7.74 -13.71
CA LYS A 186 -2.26 -9.07 -14.00
C LYS A 186 -3.66 -9.00 -14.61
N ASP A 187 -4.49 -8.08 -14.13
CA ASP A 187 -5.85 -7.88 -14.63
C ASP A 187 -5.84 -7.41 -16.09
N ILE A 188 -4.99 -6.43 -16.44
CA ILE A 188 -4.80 -5.98 -17.82
C ILE A 188 -4.28 -7.11 -18.70
N GLU A 189 -3.30 -7.89 -18.23
CA GLU A 189 -2.77 -9.03 -18.97
C GLU A 189 -3.86 -10.08 -19.24
N CYS A 190 -4.71 -10.37 -18.25
CA CYS A 190 -5.85 -11.27 -18.36
C CYS A 190 -6.88 -10.75 -19.36
N LEU A 191 -7.33 -9.50 -19.21
CA LEU A 191 -8.32 -8.87 -20.10
C LEU A 191 -7.86 -8.89 -21.56
N VAL A 192 -6.60 -8.51 -21.80
CA VAL A 192 -6.04 -8.50 -23.15
C VAL A 192 -5.98 -9.91 -23.73
N ARG A 193 -5.48 -10.89 -22.97
CA ARG A 193 -5.29 -12.24 -23.48
C ARG A 193 -6.59 -13.00 -23.69
N GLU A 194 -7.54 -12.88 -22.77
CA GLU A 194 -8.73 -13.72 -22.72
C GLU A 194 -9.93 -13.08 -23.44
N SER A 195 -10.08 -11.75 -23.36
CA SER A 195 -11.24 -11.04 -23.91
C SER A 195 -10.94 -10.37 -25.25
N ILE A 196 -9.77 -9.75 -25.40
CA ILE A 196 -9.47 -8.91 -26.57
C ILE A 196 -8.84 -9.73 -27.71
N LEU A 197 -7.84 -10.55 -27.42
CA LEU A 197 -7.05 -11.24 -28.46
C LEU A 197 -7.67 -12.56 -28.93
N THR A 198 -8.76 -13.04 -28.32
CA THR A 198 -9.38 -14.33 -28.64
C THR A 198 -10.40 -14.26 -29.76
N LYS A 199 -10.92 -13.07 -30.10
CA LYS A 199 -11.99 -12.86 -31.07
C LYS A 199 -11.65 -11.73 -32.03
N ALA A 200 -12.15 -11.80 -33.26
CA ALA A 200 -12.15 -10.66 -34.17
C ALA A 200 -13.22 -9.67 -33.72
N LEU A 201 -12.87 -8.81 -32.75
CA LEU A 201 -13.77 -7.81 -32.18
C LEU A 201 -13.75 -6.52 -32.99
N SER A 202 -14.86 -5.79 -33.03
CA SER A 202 -14.82 -4.41 -33.52
C SER A 202 -14.09 -3.50 -32.52
N THR A 203 -13.74 -2.28 -32.95
CA THR A 203 -13.19 -1.26 -32.03
C THR A 203 -14.20 -0.92 -30.93
N GLU A 204 -15.49 -0.84 -31.26
CA GLU A 204 -16.57 -0.57 -30.31
C GLU A 204 -16.69 -1.68 -29.25
N ASP A 205 -16.61 -2.95 -29.65
CA ASP A 205 -16.65 -4.08 -28.72
C ASP A 205 -15.50 -4.05 -27.73
N ILE A 206 -14.27 -3.76 -28.20
CA ILE A 206 -13.09 -3.66 -27.35
C ILE A 206 -13.26 -2.52 -26.33
N MET A 207 -13.76 -1.37 -26.80
CA MET A 207 -14.04 -0.21 -25.96
C MET A 207 -15.07 -0.52 -24.88
N ASN A 208 -16.17 -1.17 -25.25
CA ASN A 208 -17.20 -1.56 -24.32
C ASN A 208 -16.66 -2.55 -23.26
N ILE A 209 -15.86 -3.54 -23.68
CA ILE A 209 -15.21 -4.48 -22.76
C ILE A 209 -14.32 -3.77 -21.75
N ILE A 210 -13.49 -2.82 -22.19
CA ILE A 210 -12.59 -2.06 -21.29
C ILE A 210 -13.42 -1.24 -20.30
N ASN A 211 -14.41 -0.49 -20.78
CA ASN A 211 -15.24 0.36 -19.92
C ASN A 211 -16.03 -0.45 -18.88
N VAL A 212 -16.68 -1.54 -19.30
CA VAL A 212 -17.42 -2.43 -18.39
C VAL A 212 -16.46 -3.10 -17.40
N SER A 213 -15.26 -3.48 -17.84
CA SER A 213 -14.24 -4.04 -16.95
C SER A 213 -13.84 -3.03 -15.86
N ASP A 214 -13.52 -1.80 -16.22
CA ASP A 214 -13.10 -0.77 -15.26
C ASP A 214 -14.23 -0.44 -14.27
N GLU A 215 -15.45 -0.19 -14.77
CA GLU A 215 -16.63 0.12 -13.92
C GLU A 215 -16.95 -0.99 -12.91
N THR A 216 -16.95 -2.25 -13.39
CA THR A 216 -17.30 -3.40 -12.54
C THR A 216 -16.22 -3.70 -11.51
N LEU A 217 -14.94 -3.53 -11.86
CA LEU A 217 -13.82 -3.72 -10.94
C LEU A 217 -13.77 -2.62 -9.87
N ASP A 218 -13.98 -1.35 -10.23
CA ASP A 218 -14.01 -0.25 -9.26
C ASP A 218 -15.11 -0.47 -8.21
N SER A 219 -16.30 -0.87 -8.67
CA SER A 219 -17.43 -1.21 -7.79
C SER A 219 -17.10 -2.41 -6.89
N PHE A 220 -16.51 -3.47 -7.46
CA PHE A 220 -16.10 -4.66 -6.71
C PHE A 220 -15.06 -4.36 -5.62
N ILE A 221 -14.02 -3.59 -5.96
CA ILE A 221 -12.96 -3.19 -5.03
C ILE A 221 -13.56 -2.37 -3.87
N GLY A 222 -14.44 -1.41 -4.18
CA GLY A 222 -15.16 -0.63 -3.18
C GLY A 222 -15.96 -1.50 -2.21
N MET A 223 -16.77 -2.42 -2.75
CA MET A 223 -17.59 -3.35 -1.96
C MET A 223 -16.74 -4.27 -1.08
N LYS A 224 -15.70 -4.90 -1.64
CA LYS A 224 -14.84 -5.82 -0.89
C LYS A 224 -14.05 -5.12 0.19
N ARG A 225 -13.52 -3.92 -0.07
CA ARG A 225 -12.84 -3.11 0.93
C ARG A 225 -13.76 -2.76 2.09
N TYR A 226 -15.01 -2.37 1.81
CA TYR A 226 -16.00 -2.09 2.84
C TYR A 226 -16.28 -3.32 3.72
N ALA A 227 -16.55 -4.47 3.11
CA ALA A 227 -16.83 -5.72 3.82
C ALA A 227 -15.63 -6.20 4.67
N MET A 228 -14.42 -6.10 4.13
CA MET A 228 -13.19 -6.45 4.85
C MET A 228 -12.91 -5.50 6.02
N ASN A 229 -13.11 -4.20 5.85
CA ASN A 229 -12.96 -3.25 6.95
C ASN A 229 -13.93 -3.54 8.09
N ALA A 230 -15.18 -3.90 7.78
CA ALA A 230 -16.17 -4.25 8.79
C ALA A 230 -15.81 -5.53 9.54
N SER A 231 -15.46 -6.60 8.82
CA SER A 231 -15.14 -7.91 9.42
C SER A 231 -13.81 -7.92 10.18
N LEU A 232 -12.73 -7.41 9.58
CA LEU A 232 -11.41 -7.36 10.22
C LEU A 232 -11.38 -6.35 11.37
N GLY A 233 -12.12 -5.24 11.25
CA GLY A 233 -12.28 -4.28 12.34
C GLY A 233 -12.98 -4.91 13.55
N ALA A 234 -14.05 -5.68 13.32
CA ALA A 234 -14.74 -6.41 14.38
C ALA A 234 -13.83 -7.46 15.03
N GLU A 235 -12.99 -8.16 14.26
CA GLU A 235 -12.02 -9.12 14.81
C GLU A 235 -11.02 -8.45 15.76
N TYR A 236 -10.52 -7.26 15.40
CA TYR A 236 -9.61 -6.50 16.26
C TYR A 236 -10.26 -6.08 17.59
N ILE A 237 -11.51 -5.61 17.53
CA ILE A 237 -12.28 -5.27 18.74
C ILE A 237 -12.46 -6.52 19.60
N ALA A 238 -12.85 -7.65 19.00
CA ALA A 238 -13.03 -8.92 19.72
C ALA A 238 -11.73 -9.44 20.36
N LYS A 239 -10.56 -9.26 19.71
CA LYS A 239 -9.25 -9.56 20.31
C LYS A 239 -8.99 -8.71 21.55
N THR A 240 -9.32 -7.42 21.47
CA THR A 240 -9.17 -6.48 22.59
C THR A 240 -10.10 -6.85 23.75
N GLU A 241 -11.35 -7.23 23.48
CA GLU A 241 -12.31 -7.67 24.50
C GLU A 241 -11.86 -8.97 25.20
N LYS A 242 -11.24 -9.90 24.46
CA LYS A 242 -10.71 -11.16 25.03
C LYS A 242 -9.42 -10.99 25.83
N LEU A 243 -8.75 -9.85 25.74
CA LEU A 243 -7.48 -9.61 26.43
C LEU A 243 -7.67 -9.59 27.96
N LEU A 244 -8.68 -8.85 28.44
CA LEU A 244 -8.92 -8.68 29.87
C LEU A 244 -9.16 -10.00 30.61
N PRO A 245 -10.10 -10.86 30.18
CA PRO A 245 -10.31 -12.16 30.84
C PRO A 245 -9.06 -13.03 30.87
N ARG A 246 -8.22 -12.97 29.82
CA ARG A 246 -6.96 -13.72 29.77
C ARG A 246 -5.95 -13.19 30.78
N LEU A 247 -5.80 -11.87 30.89
CA LEU A 247 -4.91 -11.24 31.86
C LEU A 247 -5.38 -11.47 33.30
N ASP A 248 -6.68 -11.43 33.56
CA ASP A 248 -7.26 -11.73 34.88
C ASP A 248 -7.00 -13.20 35.27
N ALA A 249 -7.29 -14.14 34.38
CA ALA A 249 -7.02 -15.56 34.59
C ALA A 249 -5.53 -15.84 34.83
N PHE A 250 -4.66 -15.18 34.07
CA PHE A 250 -3.20 -15.30 34.23
C PHE A 250 -2.72 -14.78 35.59
N GLY A 251 -3.18 -13.60 36.01
CA GLY A 251 -2.84 -13.03 37.33
C GLY A 251 -3.33 -13.90 38.50
N LYS A 252 -4.54 -14.45 38.39
CA LYS A 252 -5.08 -15.44 39.35
C LYS A 252 -4.24 -16.72 39.37
N GLY A 253 -3.81 -17.20 38.20
CA GLY A 253 -2.90 -18.35 38.09
C GLY A 253 -1.59 -18.12 38.83
N ILE A 254 -0.92 -16.98 38.63
CA ILE A 254 0.29 -16.61 39.37
C ILE A 254 0.03 -16.60 40.88
N THR A 255 -1.11 -16.07 41.31
CA THR A 255 -1.48 -16.02 42.73
C THR A 255 -1.57 -17.42 43.34
N GLU A 256 -2.21 -18.37 42.66
CA GLU A 256 -2.30 -19.77 43.13
C GLU A 256 -0.93 -20.48 43.13
N ILE A 257 -0.08 -20.20 42.13
CA ILE A 257 1.28 -20.74 42.07
C ILE A 257 2.11 -20.25 43.26
N LEU A 258 2.06 -18.96 43.57
CA LEU A 258 2.77 -18.38 44.71
C LEU A 258 2.30 -19.00 46.04
N LYS A 259 1.00 -19.26 46.21
CA LYS A 259 0.48 -19.99 47.38
C LYS A 259 1.06 -21.41 47.46
N ALA A 260 1.07 -22.15 46.36
CA ALA A 260 1.60 -23.51 46.31
C ALA A 260 3.12 -23.57 46.62
N LEU A 261 3.86 -22.54 46.23
CA LEU A 261 5.29 -22.39 46.50
C LEU A 261 5.59 -21.79 47.89
N SER A 262 4.61 -21.69 48.79
CA SER A 262 4.73 -21.12 50.14
C SER A 262 5.03 -19.61 50.22
N TYR A 263 4.85 -18.86 49.13
CA TYR A 263 4.97 -17.40 49.10
C TYR A 263 3.64 -16.69 49.41
N SER A 264 2.97 -17.10 50.50
CA SER A 264 1.59 -16.68 50.80
C SER A 264 1.41 -15.16 50.98
N GLY A 265 2.38 -14.47 51.58
CA GLY A 265 2.31 -13.00 51.74
C GLY A 265 2.39 -12.24 50.41
N ILE A 266 3.17 -12.76 49.45
CA ILE A 266 3.28 -12.17 48.10
C ILE A 266 2.02 -12.48 47.29
N ALA A 267 1.48 -13.70 47.42
CA ALA A 267 0.22 -14.08 46.81
C ALA A 267 -0.95 -13.21 47.29
N GLU A 268 -1.04 -12.95 48.61
CA GLU A 268 -2.06 -12.07 49.17
C GLU A 268 -1.94 -10.63 48.65
N ARG A 269 -0.70 -10.10 48.61
CA ARG A 269 -0.42 -8.77 48.07
C ARG A 269 -0.77 -8.65 46.59
N LEU A 270 -0.42 -9.65 45.78
CA LEU A 270 -0.80 -9.71 44.37
C LEU A 270 -2.33 -9.79 44.21
N GLY A 271 -3.00 -10.65 44.97
CA GLY A 271 -4.46 -10.79 44.94
C GLY A 271 -5.18 -9.48 45.26
N LYS A 272 -4.73 -8.77 46.31
CA LYS A 272 -5.26 -7.44 46.67
C LYS A 272 -5.02 -6.42 45.55
N ALA A 273 -3.83 -6.41 44.96
CA ALA A 273 -3.51 -5.52 43.85
C ALA A 273 -4.36 -5.79 42.61
N LEU A 274 -4.54 -7.05 42.21
CA LEU A 274 -5.39 -7.42 41.07
C LEU A 274 -6.87 -7.06 41.30
N SER A 275 -7.32 -7.06 42.55
CA SER A 275 -8.67 -6.63 42.94
C SER A 275 -8.82 -5.10 43.10
N GLY A 276 -7.74 -4.34 42.97
CA GLY A 276 -7.73 -2.88 43.13
C GLY A 276 -7.83 -2.38 44.58
N GLN A 277 -7.57 -3.24 45.58
CA GLN A 277 -7.67 -2.91 47.01
C GLN A 277 -6.38 -2.30 47.59
N GLU A 278 -5.21 -2.63 47.04
CA GLU A 278 -3.91 -2.07 47.43
C GLU A 278 -3.01 -1.87 46.20
N GLU A 279 -2.43 -0.69 46.01
CA GLU A 279 -1.55 -0.39 44.86
C GLU A 279 -0.15 0.07 45.30
N PRO A 280 0.70 -0.84 45.79
CA PRO A 280 2.00 -0.46 46.36
C PRO A 280 3.12 -0.31 45.33
N ASP A 281 2.94 -0.77 44.08
CA ASP A 281 3.96 -0.77 43.02
C ASP A 281 3.37 -0.35 41.65
N LYS A 282 4.18 0.33 40.82
CA LYS A 282 3.76 0.86 39.51
C LYS A 282 3.35 -0.22 38.52
N THR A 283 4.02 -1.37 38.49
CA THR A 283 3.67 -2.51 37.62
C THR A 283 2.33 -3.09 38.01
N LEU A 284 2.10 -3.27 39.32
CA LEU A 284 0.83 -3.79 39.86
C LEU A 284 -0.33 -2.80 39.64
N SER A 285 -0.10 -1.49 39.81
CA SER A 285 -1.09 -0.45 39.54
C SER A 285 -1.49 -0.43 38.06
N ILE A 286 -0.53 -0.54 37.13
CA ILE A 286 -0.82 -0.61 35.69
C ILE A 286 -1.63 -1.86 35.35
N TYR A 287 -1.28 -3.02 35.93
CA TYR A 287 -2.02 -4.26 35.68
C TYR A 287 -3.44 -4.20 36.26
N SER A 288 -3.60 -3.70 37.48
CA SER A 288 -4.90 -3.41 38.13
C SER A 288 -5.77 -2.51 37.25
N GLU A 289 -5.19 -1.43 36.71
CA GLU A 289 -5.89 -0.49 35.84
C GLU A 289 -6.41 -1.20 34.57
N ILE A 290 -5.61 -2.07 33.94
CA ILE A 290 -6.03 -2.86 32.78
C ILE A 290 -7.21 -3.80 33.11
N LEU A 291 -7.24 -4.40 34.29
CA LEU A 291 -8.34 -5.30 34.67
C LEU A 291 -9.63 -4.52 34.98
N ARG A 292 -9.51 -3.27 35.44
CA ARG A 292 -10.63 -2.42 35.85
C ARG A 292 -11.32 -1.66 34.71
N ILE A 293 -10.71 -1.59 33.52
CA ILE A 293 -11.31 -0.88 32.36
C ILE A 293 -12.52 -1.60 31.72
N GLY A 294 -12.92 -2.77 32.21
CA GLY A 294 -14.10 -3.49 31.71
C GLY A 294 -15.34 -2.59 31.65
N GLY A 295 -16.00 -2.53 30.48
CA GLY A 295 -17.23 -1.77 30.29
C GLY A 295 -17.08 -0.23 30.13
N THR A 296 -15.86 0.31 30.12
CA THR A 296 -15.61 1.77 30.02
C THR A 296 -15.58 2.34 28.58
N GLY A 297 -15.87 1.49 27.58
CA GLY A 297 -15.90 1.85 26.17
C GLY A 297 -14.53 1.72 25.47
N LEU A 298 -14.57 1.43 24.16
CA LEU A 298 -13.38 1.06 23.36
C LEU A 298 -12.27 2.11 23.41
N SER A 299 -12.61 3.40 23.34
CA SER A 299 -11.62 4.48 23.34
C SER A 299 -10.81 4.52 24.65
N ASN A 300 -11.49 4.38 25.79
CA ASN A 300 -10.83 4.35 27.09
C ASN A 300 -9.99 3.08 27.25
N THR A 301 -10.54 1.93 26.86
CA THR A 301 -9.82 0.64 26.83
C THR A 301 -8.52 0.75 26.04
N LEU A 302 -8.56 1.27 24.81
CA LEU A 302 -7.36 1.42 23.98
C LEU A 302 -6.36 2.41 24.58
N SER A 303 -6.81 3.53 25.14
CA SER A 303 -5.93 4.51 25.79
C SER A 303 -5.14 3.89 26.95
N VAL A 304 -5.82 3.14 27.83
CA VAL A 304 -5.16 2.43 28.94
C VAL A 304 -4.22 1.36 28.44
N LEU A 305 -4.63 0.54 27.46
CA LEU A 305 -3.79 -0.51 26.89
C LEU A 305 -2.53 0.04 26.20
N VAL A 306 -2.62 1.17 25.51
CA VAL A 306 -1.45 1.84 24.88
C VAL A 306 -0.49 2.34 25.94
N ARG A 307 -0.99 2.97 27.01
CA ARG A 307 -0.16 3.45 28.13
C ARG A 307 0.46 2.29 28.92
N ALA A 308 -0.30 1.23 29.15
CA ALA A 308 0.22 0.02 29.78
C ALA A 308 1.29 -0.64 28.92
N GLY A 309 1.04 -0.74 27.60
CA GLY A 309 1.98 -1.32 26.65
C GLY A 309 3.30 -0.55 26.56
N SER A 310 3.28 0.79 26.64
CA SER A 310 4.54 1.56 26.64
C SER A 310 5.40 1.30 27.87
N TYR A 311 4.79 1.00 29.03
CA TYR A 311 5.52 0.65 30.24
C TYR A 311 5.94 -0.82 30.29
N LEU A 312 5.03 -1.75 29.96
CA LEU A 312 5.26 -3.19 30.10
C LEU A 312 6.23 -3.76 29.06
N LYS A 313 6.56 -3.00 28.00
CA LYS A 313 7.61 -3.36 27.03
C LYS A 313 9.02 -3.10 27.57
N GLU A 314 9.23 -2.04 28.34
CA GLU A 314 10.55 -1.64 28.87
C GLU A 314 10.83 -2.33 30.20
N PRO A 315 12.01 -2.91 30.48
CA PRO A 315 12.26 -3.70 31.70
C PRO A 315 11.83 -2.97 32.98
N ALA A 316 11.16 -3.69 33.90
CA ALA A 316 10.66 -3.07 35.13
C ALA A 316 11.83 -2.63 36.03
N PRO A 317 11.70 -1.49 36.74
CA PRO A 317 12.65 -1.13 37.78
C PRO A 317 12.78 -2.28 38.80
N ARG A 318 14.01 -2.68 39.12
CA ARG A 318 14.26 -3.72 40.11
C ARG A 318 14.01 -3.16 41.52
N THR A 319 13.37 -3.98 42.34
CA THR A 319 13.17 -3.77 43.78
C THR A 319 14.16 -4.61 44.58
N ASP A 320 14.24 -4.37 45.89
CA ASP A 320 15.11 -5.14 46.80
C ASP A 320 14.64 -6.60 47.00
N SER A 321 13.41 -6.94 46.61
CA SER A 321 12.88 -8.31 46.70
C SER A 321 12.96 -9.01 45.34
N ALA A 322 13.71 -10.12 45.30
CA ALA A 322 13.82 -10.97 44.12
C ALA A 322 12.46 -11.58 43.72
N GLU A 323 11.61 -11.88 44.70
CA GLU A 323 10.29 -12.44 44.50
C GLU A 323 9.30 -11.43 43.90
N ILE A 324 9.36 -10.16 44.31
CA ILE A 324 8.56 -9.09 43.71
C ILE A 324 8.99 -8.86 42.26
N ASN A 325 10.30 -8.84 42.01
CA ASN A 325 10.88 -8.71 40.68
C ASN A 325 10.42 -9.82 39.73
N MET A 326 10.33 -11.05 40.22
CA MET A 326 9.77 -12.20 39.52
C MET A 326 8.29 -12.00 39.16
N VAL A 327 7.48 -11.54 40.11
CA VAL A 327 6.05 -11.28 39.84
C VAL A 327 5.88 -10.21 38.76
N HIS A 328 6.71 -9.16 38.79
CA HIS A 328 6.72 -8.14 37.74
C HIS A 328 7.06 -8.74 36.37
N ASP A 329 8.12 -9.55 36.29
CA ASP A 329 8.55 -10.19 35.05
C ASP A 329 7.46 -11.15 34.51
N ALA A 330 6.79 -11.90 35.39
CA ALA A 330 5.69 -12.79 35.03
C ALA A 330 4.49 -12.01 34.47
N LEU A 331 4.02 -10.95 35.14
CA LEU A 331 2.89 -10.14 34.69
C LEU A 331 3.17 -9.46 33.34
N ARG A 332 4.39 -8.97 33.13
CA ARG A 332 4.84 -8.43 31.84
C ARG A 332 4.81 -9.47 30.74
N LEU A 333 5.32 -10.68 31.02
CA LEU A 333 5.29 -11.79 30.08
C LEU A 333 3.84 -12.15 29.72
N GLY A 334 2.94 -12.18 30.69
CA GLY A 334 1.51 -12.38 30.46
C GLY A 334 0.93 -11.32 29.51
N PHE A 335 1.20 -10.04 29.78
CA PHE A 335 0.79 -8.95 28.90
C PHE A 335 1.34 -9.11 27.48
N MET A 336 2.66 -9.32 27.33
CA MET A 336 3.30 -9.48 26.01
C MET A 336 2.83 -10.75 25.26
N THR A 337 2.37 -11.77 25.99
CA THR A 337 1.88 -13.03 25.40
C THR A 337 0.45 -12.90 24.89
N PHE A 338 -0.41 -12.19 25.61
CA PHE A 338 -1.83 -12.11 25.28
C PHE A 338 -2.21 -10.84 24.52
N ALA A 339 -1.42 -9.76 24.63
CA ALA A 339 -1.68 -8.50 23.95
C ALA A 339 -1.64 -8.67 22.41
N PRO A 340 -2.62 -8.11 21.68
CA PRO A 340 -2.58 -8.08 20.22
C PRO A 340 -1.33 -7.37 19.69
N GLU A 341 -0.78 -7.86 18.57
CA GLU A 341 0.42 -7.29 17.94
C GLU A 341 0.24 -5.80 17.58
N GLU A 342 -0.99 -5.39 17.28
CA GLU A 342 -1.32 -4.02 16.89
C GLU A 342 -1.19 -3.00 18.03
N LEU A 343 -1.10 -3.44 19.30
CA LEU A 343 -0.64 -2.60 20.42
C LEU A 343 0.88 -2.35 20.37
N GLY A 344 1.55 -2.77 19.28
CA GLY A 344 2.99 -2.68 19.08
C GLY A 344 3.77 -3.63 19.99
N CYS A 345 3.12 -4.68 20.48
CA CYS A 345 3.81 -5.76 21.20
C CYS A 345 4.39 -6.66 20.11
N GLU A 346 5.68 -6.54 19.83
CA GLU A 346 6.30 -7.43 18.85
C GLU A 346 6.06 -8.89 19.26
N PRO A 347 5.77 -9.79 18.30
CA PRO A 347 5.63 -11.20 18.60
C PRO A 347 6.99 -11.72 19.03
N LEU A 348 7.24 -11.76 20.34
CA LEU A 348 7.96 -12.79 21.10
C LEU A 348 9.12 -13.50 20.34
N LYS A 349 9.90 -12.80 19.52
CA LYS A 349 11.18 -13.24 18.95
C LYS A 349 12.33 -12.96 19.91
N ALA A 350 12.06 -12.17 20.95
CA ALA A 350 12.85 -12.12 22.19
C ALA A 350 12.52 -13.27 23.18
N ARG A 351 11.81 -14.34 22.73
CA ARG A 351 11.37 -15.47 23.57
C ARG A 351 12.51 -16.24 24.22
N THR A 352 13.64 -16.41 23.53
CA THR A 352 14.76 -17.20 24.06
C THR A 352 15.59 -16.36 25.03
N GLU A 353 16.00 -15.15 24.66
CA GLU A 353 16.90 -14.36 25.52
C GLU A 353 16.24 -13.78 26.77
N PHE A 354 14.99 -13.32 26.74
CA PHE A 354 14.33 -12.77 27.93
C PHE A 354 13.88 -13.87 28.89
N ALA A 355 13.29 -14.96 28.37
CA ALA A 355 12.91 -16.10 29.19
C ALA A 355 14.17 -16.80 29.73
N GLN A 356 15.20 -17.08 28.92
CA GLN A 356 16.44 -17.71 29.41
C GLN A 356 17.19 -16.78 30.38
N ASN A 357 17.39 -15.49 30.11
CA ASN A 357 18.09 -14.62 31.07
C ASN A 357 17.34 -14.38 32.39
N THR A 358 16.00 -14.44 32.38
CA THR A 358 15.17 -14.24 33.59
C THR A 358 14.96 -15.55 34.36
N LEU A 359 14.80 -16.67 33.64
CA LEU A 359 14.67 -18.02 34.21
C LEU A 359 16.02 -18.54 34.72
N ASP A 360 17.12 -18.40 33.96
CA ASP A 360 18.46 -18.92 34.33
C ASP A 360 19.06 -18.19 35.55
N LYS A 361 18.63 -16.95 35.82
CA LYS A 361 19.12 -16.17 36.96
C LYS A 361 18.28 -16.31 38.24
N THR A 362 17.08 -16.92 38.17
CA THR A 362 16.12 -16.78 39.29
C THR A 362 15.15 -17.95 39.52
N PHE A 363 14.94 -18.89 38.57
CA PHE A 363 13.91 -19.94 38.73
C PHE A 363 14.41 -21.35 38.46
N SER A 364 14.01 -22.29 39.32
CA SER A 364 14.25 -23.73 39.15
C SER A 364 13.42 -24.31 37.99
N GLU A 365 13.83 -25.49 37.50
CA GLU A 365 13.17 -26.29 36.43
C GLU A 365 11.63 -26.42 36.55
N SER A 366 11.08 -26.21 37.75
CA SER A 366 9.65 -26.34 38.04
C SER A 366 8.77 -25.29 37.34
N VAL A 367 9.29 -24.07 37.10
CA VAL A 367 8.54 -22.99 36.43
C VAL A 367 8.55 -23.14 34.91
N LEU A 368 9.64 -23.68 34.35
CA LEU A 368 9.75 -24.02 32.93
C LEU A 368 8.73 -25.10 32.53
N GLN A 369 8.61 -26.16 33.34
CA GLN A 369 7.58 -27.19 33.16
C GLN A 369 6.15 -26.64 33.26
N LEU A 370 5.97 -25.53 33.98
CA LEU A 370 4.67 -24.88 34.20
C LEU A 370 4.24 -24.00 33.02
N ILE A 371 5.17 -23.25 32.42
CA ILE A 371 4.93 -22.49 31.19
C ILE A 371 4.56 -23.44 30.05
N GLN A 372 5.20 -24.61 30.00
CA GLN A 372 4.90 -25.66 29.03
C GLN A 372 3.47 -26.20 29.18
N LYS A 373 2.96 -26.33 30.41
CA LYS A 373 1.58 -26.75 30.69
C LYS A 373 0.50 -25.67 30.44
N LEU A 374 0.89 -24.40 30.32
CA LEU A 374 -0.03 -23.28 30.05
C LEU A 374 -0.12 -22.92 28.56
N GLN A 375 0.73 -23.51 27.73
CA GLN A 375 0.73 -23.35 26.27
C GLN A 375 -0.13 -24.41 25.56
N ASP A 376 -0.42 -25.52 26.24
CA ASP A 376 -1.45 -26.52 25.88
C ASP A 376 -2.82 -26.08 26.42
#